data_AF-A0A3P6TKD2-F1
#
_entry.id   AF-A0A3P6TKD2-F1
#
_cell.length_a   1.000
_cell.length_b   1.000
_cell.length_c   1.000
_cell.angle_alpha   90.00
_cell.angle_beta   90.00
_cell.angle_gamma   90.00
#
_symmetry.space_group_name_H-M   'P 1'
#
loop_
_entity.id
_entity.type
_entity.pdbx_description
1 polymer ?
#
loop_
_entity_poly.entity_id
_entity_poly.type
_entity_poly.pdbx_seq_one_letter_code
_entity_poly.pdbx_strand_id
1 'polypeptide(L)'
;DLINLWEQVYHQILPLLQSVLYPIQRRRPEFDIRRTILTIFRDRVLSKVLRDVHERIPVLEPMLFTILLETENTSEESKNFAILADRVMGKGDKPAQPETRIRSRTLPNKPVKRVSWDDLRKSATFST
;
A
#
# COMPACT_ATOMS: atom_id res chain seq x y z
N ASP A 1 -18.37 4.52 -16.69
CA ASP A 1 -17.57 3.29 -16.51
C ASP A 1 -16.07 3.57 -16.48
N LEU A 2 -15.47 3.66 -15.29
CA LEU A 2 -14.01 3.60 -15.18
C LEU A 2 -13.48 2.17 -15.39
N ILE A 3 -14.24 1.18 -14.93
CA ILE A 3 -13.91 -0.24 -15.04
C ILE A 3 -13.91 -0.69 -16.51
N ASN A 4 -14.95 -0.37 -17.28
CA ASN A 4 -14.97 -0.76 -18.71
C ASN A 4 -13.85 -0.06 -19.50
N LEU A 5 -13.52 1.19 -19.15
CA LEU A 5 -12.40 1.89 -19.76
C LEU A 5 -11.08 1.19 -19.44
N TRP A 6 -10.89 0.77 -18.18
CA TRP A 6 -9.73 -0.03 -17.78
C TRP A 6 -9.66 -1.36 -18.52
N GLU A 7 -10.76 -2.10 -18.60
CA GLU A 7 -10.81 -3.38 -19.30
C GLU A 7 -10.48 -3.21 -20.78
N GLN A 8 -10.99 -2.16 -21.42
CA GLN A 8 -10.66 -1.84 -22.81
C GLN A 8 -9.18 -1.51 -22.98
N VAL A 9 -8.60 -0.69 -22.09
CA VAL A 9 -7.18 -0.35 -22.12
C VAL A 9 -6.32 -1.60 -21.91
N TYR A 10 -6.64 -2.41 -20.91
CA TYR A 10 -5.78 -3.52 -20.47
C TYR A 10 -5.88 -4.74 -21.37
N HIS A 11 -7.08 -5.10 -21.84
CA HIS A 11 -7.30 -6.33 -22.60
C HIS A 11 -7.32 -6.14 -24.11
N GLN A 12 -7.56 -4.90 -24.61
CA GLN A 12 -7.66 -4.65 -26.05
C GLN A 12 -6.54 -3.74 -26.55
N ILE A 13 -6.45 -2.53 -25.99
CA ILE A 13 -5.53 -1.49 -26.50
C ILE A 13 -4.08 -1.87 -26.21
N LEU A 14 -3.78 -2.32 -25.00
CA LEU A 14 -2.42 -2.65 -24.58
C LEU A 14 -1.81 -3.79 -25.42
N PRO A 15 -2.46 -4.97 -25.60
CA PRO A 15 -1.94 -6.02 -26.48
C PRO A 15 -1.80 -5.58 -27.93
N LEU A 16 -2.78 -4.81 -28.45
CA LEU A 16 -2.74 -4.28 -29.80
C LEU A 16 -1.51 -3.39 -30.00
N LEU A 17 -1.31 -2.39 -29.11
CA LEU A 17 -0.17 -1.49 -29.21
C LEU A 17 1.15 -2.21 -28.99
N GLN A 18 1.21 -3.21 -28.10
CA GLN A 18 2.39 -4.05 -27.97
C GLN A 18 2.73 -4.77 -29.28
N SER A 19 1.73 -5.32 -29.99
CA SER A 19 1.96 -5.98 -31.27
C SER A 19 2.43 -5.01 -32.37
N VAL A 20 1.80 -3.83 -32.46
CA VAL A 20 2.11 -2.81 -33.47
C VAL A 20 3.49 -2.18 -33.24
N LEU A 21 3.83 -1.93 -31.97
CA LEU A 21 5.07 -1.25 -31.59
C LEU A 21 6.22 -2.22 -31.30
N TYR A 22 6.00 -3.54 -31.36
CA TYR A 22 7.02 -4.56 -31.15
C TYR A 22 8.30 -4.34 -31.98
N PRO A 23 8.24 -3.97 -33.28
CA PRO A 23 9.46 -3.70 -34.05
C PRO A 23 10.29 -2.54 -33.49
N ILE A 24 9.65 -1.55 -32.85
CA ILE A 24 10.31 -0.42 -32.19
C ILE A 24 10.99 -0.90 -30.91
N GLN A 25 10.28 -1.64 -30.06
CA GLN A 25 10.84 -2.21 -28.84
C GLN A 25 12.02 -3.16 -29.15
N ARG A 26 11.95 -3.93 -30.24
CA ARG A 26 13.05 -4.79 -30.68
C ARG A 26 14.31 -4.00 -31.04
N ARG A 27 14.16 -2.79 -31.59
CA ARG A 27 15.29 -1.91 -31.95
C ARG A 27 15.77 -1.04 -30.77
N ARG A 28 14.90 -0.78 -29.80
CA ARG A 28 15.15 0.03 -28.60
C ARG A 28 14.59 -0.69 -27.38
N PRO A 29 15.37 -1.59 -26.76
CA PRO A 29 14.92 -2.38 -25.60
C PRO A 29 14.53 -1.52 -24.40
N GLU A 30 15.04 -0.29 -24.31
CA GLU A 30 14.72 0.67 -23.26
C GLU A 30 13.28 1.21 -23.39
N PHE A 31 12.67 1.06 -24.58
CA PHE A 31 11.30 1.47 -24.83
C PHE A 31 10.31 0.41 -24.33
N ASP A 32 9.92 0.52 -23.06
CA ASP A 32 8.87 -0.30 -22.48
C ASP A 32 7.48 0.23 -22.88
N ILE A 33 6.88 -0.43 -23.87
CA ILE A 33 5.55 -0.11 -24.39
C ILE A 33 4.49 -0.19 -23.29
N ARG A 34 4.53 -1.24 -22.45
CA ARG A 34 3.52 -1.49 -21.41
C ARG A 34 3.55 -0.38 -20.38
N ARG A 35 4.73 -0.14 -19.81
CA ARG A 35 4.94 0.92 -18.84
C ARG A 35 4.53 2.29 -19.39
N THR A 36 4.87 2.58 -20.65
CA THR A 36 4.52 3.86 -21.30
C THR A 36 3.01 4.05 -21.38
N ILE A 37 2.28 3.05 -21.88
CA ILE A 37 0.81 3.13 -22.02
C ILE A 37 0.14 3.27 -20.66
N LEU A 38 0.55 2.47 -19.67
CA LEU A 38 -0.03 2.53 -18.33
C LEU A 38 0.29 3.85 -17.62
N THR A 39 1.48 4.42 -17.84
CA THR A 39 1.87 5.75 -17.31
C THR A 39 0.97 6.84 -17.91
N ILE A 40 0.74 6.81 -19.21
CA ILE A 40 -0.16 7.77 -19.87
C ILE A 40 -1.59 7.63 -19.32
N PHE A 41 -2.08 6.39 -19.17
CA PHE A 41 -3.41 6.14 -18.61
C PHE A 41 -3.53 6.67 -17.18
N ARG A 42 -2.53 6.41 -16.33
CA ARG A 42 -2.43 6.95 -14.97
C ARG A 42 -2.53 8.47 -14.98
N ASP A 43 -1.63 9.14 -15.68
CA ASP A 43 -1.46 10.60 -15.58
C ASP A 43 -2.60 11.38 -16.25
N ARG A 44 -3.10 10.89 -17.39
CA ARG A 44 -4.09 11.61 -18.21
C ARG A 44 -5.52 11.27 -17.85
N VAL A 45 -5.78 10.08 -17.32
CA VAL A 45 -7.13 9.59 -17.01
C VAL A 45 -7.30 9.44 -15.50
N LEU A 46 -6.58 8.51 -14.88
CA LEU A 46 -6.85 8.13 -13.48
C LEU A 46 -6.61 9.29 -12.51
N SER A 47 -5.52 10.03 -12.64
CA SER A 47 -5.21 11.20 -11.80
C SER A 47 -6.25 12.32 -11.89
N LYS A 48 -7.02 12.38 -12.99
CA LYS A 48 -8.12 13.34 -13.14
C LYS A 48 -9.42 12.78 -12.57
N VAL A 49 -9.75 11.53 -12.90
CA VAL A 49 -11.00 10.89 -12.48
C VAL A 49 -11.03 10.67 -10.96
N LEU A 50 -9.90 10.36 -10.35
CA LEU A 50 -9.82 10.05 -8.91
C LEU A 50 -9.52 11.27 -8.03
N ARG A 51 -9.32 12.45 -8.63
CA ARG A 51 -8.93 13.68 -7.89
C ARG A 51 -9.93 14.05 -6.80
N ASP A 52 -11.21 14.01 -7.16
CA ASP A 52 -12.32 14.47 -6.32
C ASP A 52 -13.04 13.29 -5.64
N VAL A 53 -12.46 12.10 -5.68
CA VAL A 53 -12.99 10.92 -5.00
C VAL A 53 -12.52 10.93 -3.55
N HIS A 54 -13.47 11.00 -2.62
CA HIS A 54 -13.24 10.98 -1.18
C HIS A 54 -13.67 9.69 -0.50
N GLU A 55 -14.42 8.84 -1.21
CA GLU A 55 -14.91 7.57 -0.70
C GLU A 55 -14.05 6.40 -1.14
N ARG A 56 -14.08 5.32 -0.36
CA ARG A 56 -13.41 4.07 -0.71
C ARG A 56 -14.18 3.38 -1.84
N ILE A 57 -13.46 2.93 -2.87
CA ILE A 57 -14.03 2.17 -4.00
C ILE A 57 -13.25 0.86 -4.17
N PRO A 58 -13.60 -0.20 -3.41
CA PRO A 58 -12.83 -1.44 -3.37
C PRO A 58 -12.70 -2.14 -4.73
N VAL A 59 -13.70 -2.01 -5.60
CA VAL A 59 -13.68 -2.63 -6.93
C VAL A 59 -12.55 -2.10 -7.82
N LEU A 60 -12.00 -0.92 -7.52
CA LEU A 60 -10.86 -0.36 -8.25
C LEU A 60 -9.50 -0.85 -7.73
N GLU A 61 -9.44 -1.52 -6.56
CA GLU A 61 -8.19 -1.96 -5.94
C GLU A 61 -7.28 -2.77 -6.89
N PRO A 62 -7.77 -3.79 -7.64
CA PRO A 62 -6.90 -4.56 -8.54
C PRO A 62 -6.29 -3.71 -9.66
N MET A 63 -7.08 -2.80 -10.24
CA MET A 63 -6.63 -1.87 -11.27
C MET A 63 -5.57 -0.92 -10.70
N LEU A 64 -5.87 -0.29 -9.57
CA LEU A 64 -4.98 0.68 -8.94
C LEU A 64 -3.65 0.04 -8.54
N PHE A 65 -3.70 -1.18 -7.99
CA PHE A 65 -2.49 -1.94 -7.65
C PHE A 65 -1.64 -2.23 -8.88
N THR A 66 -2.26 -2.68 -9.97
CA THR A 66 -1.57 -2.93 -11.25
C THR A 66 -0.89 -1.66 -11.75
N ILE A 67 -1.60 -0.53 -11.74
CA ILE A 67 -1.04 0.75 -12.20
C ILE A 67 0.12 1.21 -11.31
N LEU A 68 -0.02 1.14 -9.99
CA LEU A 68 1.04 1.54 -9.07
C LEU A 68 2.31 0.72 -9.28
N LEU A 69 2.17 -0.60 -9.42
CA LEU A 69 3.30 -1.50 -9.64
C LEU A 69 3.99 -1.26 -10.98
N GLU A 70 3.22 -1.14 -12.07
CA GLU A 70 3.76 -1.05 -13.43
C GLU A 70 4.33 0.33 -13.76
N THR A 71 3.89 1.37 -13.05
CA THR A 71 4.25 2.77 -13.34
C THR A 71 5.12 3.41 -12.26
N GLU A 72 5.59 2.61 -11.29
CA GLU A 72 6.43 3.09 -10.20
C GLU A 72 7.63 3.87 -10.76
N ASN A 73 7.77 5.13 -10.36
CA ASN A 73 8.92 5.97 -10.71
C ASN A 73 9.11 7.07 -9.65
N THR A 74 10.16 7.86 -9.78
CA THR A 74 10.52 8.94 -8.84
C THR A 74 9.81 10.27 -9.11
N SER A 75 8.91 10.32 -10.10
CA SER A 75 8.21 11.55 -10.50
C SER A 75 7.20 12.01 -9.45
N GLU A 76 6.97 13.32 -9.38
CA GLU A 76 5.95 13.90 -8.48
C GLU A 76 4.54 13.45 -8.89
N GLU A 77 4.28 13.24 -10.18
CA GLU A 77 3.02 12.72 -10.69
C GLU A 77 2.71 11.32 -10.13
N SER A 78 3.73 10.45 -10.05
CA SER A 78 3.59 9.11 -9.47
C SER A 78 3.31 9.16 -7.97
N LYS A 79 3.98 10.06 -7.23
CA LYS A 79 3.74 10.26 -5.80
C LYS A 79 2.32 10.77 -5.53
N ASN A 80 1.90 11.78 -6.29
CA ASN A 80 0.55 12.34 -6.20
C ASN A 80 -0.51 11.29 -6.51
N PHE A 81 -0.28 10.46 -7.53
CA PHE A 81 -1.19 9.36 -7.86
C PHE A 81 -1.23 8.31 -6.75
N ALA A 82 -0.11 7.96 -6.13
CA ALA A 82 -0.09 7.02 -5.01
C ALA A 82 -0.98 7.47 -3.84
N ILE A 83 -0.94 8.76 -3.49
CA ILE A 83 -1.82 9.33 -2.45
C ILE A 83 -3.30 9.21 -2.83
N LEU A 84 -3.65 9.48 -4.10
CA LEU A 84 -5.02 9.31 -4.59
C LEU A 84 -5.46 7.85 -4.53
N ALA A 85 -4.61 6.93 -4.98
CA ALA A 85 -4.89 5.51 -4.97
C ALA A 85 -5.06 4.99 -3.54
N ASP A 86 -4.18 5.36 -2.61
CA ASP A 86 -4.28 4.95 -1.21
C ASP A 86 -5.57 5.42 -0.54
N ARG A 87 -6.03 6.63 -0.88
CA ARG A 87 -7.34 7.13 -0.44
C ARG A 87 -8.49 6.27 -0.96
N VAL A 88 -8.52 6.02 -2.27
CA VAL A 88 -9.57 5.23 -2.93
C VAL A 88 -9.57 3.77 -2.45
N MET A 89 -8.40 3.22 -2.12
CA MET A 89 -8.24 1.88 -1.55
C MET A 89 -8.52 1.84 -0.03
N GLY A 90 -8.70 2.99 0.64
CA GLY A 90 -8.97 3.05 2.08
C GLY A 90 -7.75 2.76 2.96
N LYS A 91 -6.53 2.94 2.44
CA LYS A 91 -5.27 2.78 3.18
C LYS A 91 -4.84 4.07 3.92
N GLY A 92 -5.47 5.20 3.60
CA GLY A 92 -5.11 6.53 4.12
C GLY A 92 -5.82 7.01 5.39
N ASP A 93 -6.94 6.40 5.81
CA ASP A 93 -7.69 6.84 6.99
C ASP A 93 -7.73 5.77 8.07
N LYS A 94 -6.67 5.72 8.88
CA LYS A 94 -6.89 5.47 10.30
C LYS A 94 -7.18 6.83 10.92
N PRO A 95 -8.41 7.15 11.38
CA PRO A 95 -8.51 8.18 12.39
C PRO A 95 -7.59 7.73 13.52
N ALA A 96 -6.62 8.56 13.87
CA ALA A 96 -5.86 8.41 15.10
C ALA A 96 -6.88 8.54 16.24
N GLN A 97 -7.59 7.45 16.53
CA GLN A 97 -8.25 7.34 17.82
C GLN A 97 -7.11 7.32 18.83
N PRO A 98 -7.01 8.29 19.74
CA PRO A 98 -6.17 8.10 20.89
C PRO A 98 -6.70 6.84 21.56
N GLU A 99 -5.89 5.78 21.58
CA GLU A 99 -6.12 4.64 22.44
C GLU A 99 -6.13 5.18 23.87
N THR A 100 -7.29 5.66 24.33
CA THR A 100 -7.56 5.74 25.76
C THR A 100 -7.53 4.30 26.21
N ARG A 101 -6.36 3.89 26.70
CA ARG A 101 -6.09 2.62 27.32
C ARG A 101 -7.05 2.49 28.50
N ILE A 102 -8.25 1.97 28.24
CA ILE A 102 -9.21 1.61 29.28
C ILE A 102 -8.52 0.50 30.06
N ARG A 103 -7.97 0.87 31.22
CA ARG A 103 -7.43 -0.09 32.19
C ARG A 103 -8.59 -0.99 32.60
N SER A 104 -8.57 -2.22 32.13
CA SER A 104 -9.47 -3.28 32.59
C SER A 104 -9.37 -3.39 34.10
N ARG A 105 -10.38 -2.87 34.79
CA ARG A 105 -10.52 -2.88 36.25
C ARG A 105 -11.04 -4.25 36.69
N THR A 106 -10.20 -5.29 36.66
CA THR A 106 -10.49 -6.53 37.39
C THR A 106 -9.22 -7.35 37.60
N LEU A 107 -8.50 -7.11 38.70
CA LEU A 107 -7.76 -8.16 39.43
C LEU A 107 -7.69 -7.73 40.91
N PRO A 108 -8.01 -8.62 41.87
CA PRO A 108 -8.02 -8.29 43.29
C PRO A 108 -6.59 -8.10 43.82
N ASN A 109 -6.49 -7.11 44.71
CA ASN A 109 -5.28 -6.58 45.31
C ASN A 109 -4.44 -7.67 45.99
N LYS A 110 -3.33 -8.09 45.38
CA LYS A 110 -2.28 -8.88 46.04
C LYS A 110 -1.11 -7.96 46.37
N PRO A 111 -0.57 -7.97 47.61
CA PRO A 111 0.54 -7.11 47.97
C PRO A 111 1.80 -7.49 47.18
N VAL A 112 2.40 -6.51 46.53
CA VAL A 112 3.63 -6.63 45.74
C VAL A 112 4.80 -6.88 46.70
N LYS A 113 5.31 -8.11 46.72
CA LYS A 113 6.56 -8.45 47.41
C LYS A 113 7.70 -7.84 46.58
N ARG A 114 8.30 -6.74 47.05
CA ARG A 114 9.51 -6.17 46.43
C ARG A 114 10.67 -7.15 46.62
N VAL A 115 11.15 -7.71 45.53
CA VAL A 115 12.41 -8.47 45.51
C VAL A 115 13.53 -7.44 45.44
N SER A 116 14.27 -7.29 46.54
CA SER A 116 15.56 -6.61 46.58
C SER A 116 16.65 -7.61 46.17
N TRP A 117 17.55 -7.22 45.28
CA TRP A 117 18.65 -8.05 44.77
C TRP A 117 19.89 -8.05 45.67
N ASP A 118 19.80 -7.54 46.91
CA ASP A 118 20.95 -7.47 47.84
C ASP A 118 21.16 -8.73 48.71
N ASP A 119 20.32 -9.76 48.60
CA ASP A 119 20.45 -10.99 49.41
C ASP A 119 21.13 -12.15 48.66
N LEU A 120 22.15 -11.86 47.86
CA LEU A 120 22.97 -12.87 47.17
C LEU A 120 24.19 -13.31 48.00
N ARG A 121 24.05 -13.49 49.31
CA ARG A 121 25.05 -14.19 50.13
C ARG A 121 24.39 -14.96 51.26
N LYS A 122 23.97 -16.19 50.97
CA LYS A 122 23.86 -17.29 51.94
C LYS A 122 23.86 -18.65 51.22
N SER A 123 25.08 -19.15 51.03
CA SER A 123 25.51 -20.54 51.20
C SER A 123 24.51 -21.66 50.85
N ALA A 124 24.75 -22.32 49.72
CA ALA A 124 24.32 -23.69 49.47
C ALA A 124 25.28 -24.66 50.19
N THR A 125 24.81 -25.36 51.22
CA THR A 125 25.43 -26.59 51.72
C THR A 125 24.72 -27.77 51.08
N PHE A 126 25.44 -28.54 50.27
CA PHE A 126 25.01 -29.86 49.79
C PHE A 126 25.57 -30.89 50.78
N SER A 127 24.71 -31.70 51.39
CA SER A 127 25.14 -32.89 52.14
C SER A 127 25.10 -34.09 51.20
N THR A 128 26.19 -34.86 51.23
CA THR A 128 26.37 -36.19 50.60
C THR A 128 25.48 -37.24 51.23
#